data_AF-A0A7W0PY03-F1
#
_entry.id   AF-A0A7W0PY03-F1
#
_cell.length_a   1.000
_cell.length_b   1.000
_cell.length_c   1.000
_cell.angle_alpha   90.00
_cell.angle_beta   90.00
_cell.angle_gamma   90.00
#
_symmetry.space_group_name_H-M   'P 1'
#
loop_
_entity.id
_entity.type
_entity.pdbx_description
1 polymer ?
#
loop_
_entity_poly.entity_id
_entity_poly.type
_entity_poly.pdbx_seq_one_letter_code
_entity_poly.pdbx_strand_id
1 'polypeptide(L)'
;MSVAEVRCSNLSRAAGEPLAATASTAEQWLLVEVPGAWRRDVATYGSLPAAAHEAVSEWLARTPRSRALFLRRQGRSSRPLVAFVVRAEEASAEVRRIELVSHDDLAHVDLESEGELRNDSLVLVCAHGTRDACCALRGTAVHGALAGKLGDSELWLSSHQGGHRFAANVLVLPAGVQLGRLDEDNAARVVSRAL
;
A
#
# COMPACT_ATOMS: atom_id res chain seq x y z
N MET A 1 -24.88 -17.54 -13.56
CA MET A 1 -24.18 -16.37 -12.97
C MET A 1 -22.93 -16.12 -13.79
N SER A 2 -22.71 -14.89 -14.26
CA SER A 2 -21.49 -14.56 -15.00
C SER A 2 -20.26 -14.62 -14.08
N VAL A 3 -19.06 -14.83 -14.63
CA VAL A 3 -17.80 -14.77 -13.85
C VAL A 3 -17.61 -13.40 -13.17
N ALA A 4 -18.25 -12.33 -13.68
CA ALA A 4 -18.29 -11.04 -13.03
C ALA A 4 -19.20 -11.02 -11.77
N GLU A 5 -20.29 -11.79 -11.73
CA GLU A 5 -21.16 -11.90 -10.56
C GLU A 5 -20.52 -12.67 -9.41
N VAL A 6 -19.67 -13.67 -9.70
CA VAL A 6 -18.97 -14.49 -8.68
C VAL A 6 -17.62 -13.86 -8.29
N ARG A 7 -17.62 -12.56 -7.96
CA ARG A 7 -16.43 -11.88 -7.43
C ARG A 7 -16.64 -11.55 -5.95
N CYS A 8 -15.61 -11.79 -5.13
CA CYS A 8 -15.68 -11.59 -3.68
C CYS A 8 -16.21 -10.19 -3.30
N SER A 9 -15.78 -9.15 -4.02
CA SER A 9 -16.22 -7.78 -3.76
C SER A 9 -17.66 -7.50 -4.16
N ASN A 10 -18.15 -8.14 -5.22
CA ASN A 10 -19.54 -8.03 -5.64
C ASN A 10 -20.46 -8.74 -4.65
N LEU A 11 -20.07 -9.93 -4.19
CA LEU A 11 -20.80 -10.69 -3.17
C LEU A 11 -20.85 -9.94 -1.84
N SER A 12 -19.74 -9.39 -1.35
CA SER A 12 -19.71 -8.60 -0.11
C SER A 12 -20.62 -7.36 -0.18
N ARG A 13 -20.64 -6.67 -1.34
CA ARG A 13 -21.56 -5.53 -1.57
C ARG A 13 -23.02 -5.97 -1.58
N ALA A 14 -23.35 -7.05 -2.29
CA ALA A 14 -24.71 -7.59 -2.35
C ALA A 14 -25.21 -8.04 -0.97
N ALA A 15 -24.31 -8.60 -0.14
CA ALA A 15 -24.59 -8.96 1.24
C ALA A 15 -24.67 -7.77 2.21
N GLY A 16 -24.35 -6.55 1.77
CA GLY A 16 -24.39 -5.36 2.62
C GLY A 16 -23.36 -5.40 3.76
N GLU A 17 -22.25 -6.13 3.61
CA GLU A 17 -21.29 -6.29 4.73
C GLU A 17 -20.78 -4.91 5.23
N PRO A 18 -20.65 -4.70 6.54
CA PRO A 18 -20.15 -3.45 7.08
C PRO A 18 -18.64 -3.30 6.87
N LEU A 19 -18.18 -2.05 6.67
CA LEU A 19 -16.75 -1.71 6.64
C LEU A 19 -16.16 -1.47 8.03
N ALA A 20 -16.98 -1.06 9.00
CA ALA A 20 -16.53 -0.73 10.34
C ALA A 20 -15.79 -1.92 10.99
N ALA A 21 -14.73 -1.61 11.75
CA ALA A 21 -13.89 -2.59 12.45
C ALA A 21 -13.18 -3.62 11.54
N THR A 22 -12.91 -3.30 10.27
CA THR A 22 -12.19 -4.18 9.33
C THR A 22 -10.79 -3.69 8.94
N ALA A 23 -10.40 -2.51 9.43
CA ALA A 23 -9.11 -1.90 9.14
C ALA A 23 -7.94 -2.65 9.81
N SER A 24 -6.75 -2.48 9.24
CA SER A 24 -5.50 -2.96 9.85
C SER A 24 -5.27 -2.24 11.18
N THR A 25 -4.83 -2.96 12.21
CA THR A 25 -4.38 -2.39 13.49
C THR A 25 -2.88 -2.03 13.46
N ALA A 26 -2.34 -1.78 12.27
CA ALA A 26 -0.91 -1.55 12.09
C ALA A 26 -0.64 -0.06 12.18
N GLU A 27 0.39 0.28 12.95
CA GLU A 27 0.79 1.66 13.24
C GLU A 27 2.19 1.95 12.70
N GLN A 28 2.93 0.91 12.32
CA GLN A 28 4.27 1.00 11.79
C GLN A 28 4.28 0.37 10.40
N TRP A 29 4.75 1.10 9.39
CA TRP A 29 4.72 0.62 8.01
C TRP A 29 6.09 0.72 7.35
N LEU A 30 6.53 -0.39 6.77
CA LEU A 30 7.67 -0.42 5.86
C LEU A 30 7.15 -0.59 4.43
N LEU A 31 7.29 0.45 3.63
CA LEU A 31 6.83 0.46 2.24
C LEU A 31 8.05 0.39 1.33
N VAL A 32 8.11 -0.59 0.43
CA VAL A 32 9.28 -0.77 -0.46
C VAL A 32 8.82 -0.69 -1.90
N GLU A 33 9.40 0.20 -2.70
CA GLU A 33 9.17 0.20 -4.14
C GLU A 33 9.75 -1.07 -4.77
N VAL A 34 8.88 -1.95 -5.25
CA VAL A 34 9.24 -3.17 -6.00
C VAL A 34 8.58 -3.07 -7.37
N PRO A 35 9.31 -2.58 -8.39
CA PRO A 35 8.78 -2.44 -9.74
C PRO A 35 8.33 -3.78 -10.32
N GLY A 36 7.30 -3.75 -11.17
CA GLY A 36 6.84 -4.93 -11.89
C GLY A 36 5.67 -5.65 -11.23
N ALA A 37 5.62 -6.98 -11.43
CA ALA A 37 4.53 -7.84 -10.97
C ALA A 37 4.86 -8.46 -9.61
N TRP A 38 3.90 -8.42 -8.70
CA TRP A 38 4.03 -9.06 -7.39
C TRP A 38 3.49 -10.49 -7.42
N ARG A 39 4.17 -11.39 -6.72
CA ARG A 39 3.68 -12.75 -6.45
C ARG A 39 2.47 -12.69 -5.54
N ARG A 40 1.61 -13.71 -5.61
CA ARG A 40 0.36 -13.81 -4.82
C ARG A 40 0.56 -13.52 -3.34
N ASP A 41 1.66 -13.99 -2.78
CA ASP A 41 2.13 -13.62 -1.45
C ASP A 41 3.45 -12.85 -1.57
N VAL A 42 3.44 -11.63 -1.04
CA VAL A 42 4.59 -10.72 -1.07
C VAL A 42 5.60 -11.02 0.03
N ALA A 43 5.18 -11.70 1.10
CA ALA A 43 6.07 -12.10 2.18
C ALA A 43 6.93 -13.31 1.82
N THR A 44 6.60 -14.01 0.73
CA THR A 44 7.37 -15.17 0.25
C THR A 44 8.72 -14.75 -0.33
N TYR A 45 9.74 -15.56 -0.04
CA TYR A 45 11.09 -15.45 -0.60
C TYR A 45 11.07 -15.32 -2.14
N GLY A 46 11.93 -14.46 -2.69
CA GLY A 46 12.04 -14.22 -4.13
C GLY A 46 11.18 -13.09 -4.71
N SER A 47 10.55 -12.27 -3.86
CA SER A 47 10.03 -10.94 -4.26
C SER A 47 11.03 -9.81 -4.02
N LEU A 48 12.02 -10.08 -3.17
CA LEU A 48 13.19 -9.24 -2.88
C LEU A 48 14.44 -10.14 -2.93
N PRO A 49 15.65 -9.58 -3.14
CA PRO A 49 16.90 -10.26 -2.85
C PRO A 49 16.95 -10.80 -1.41
N ALA A 50 17.80 -11.80 -1.18
CA ALA A 50 17.88 -12.51 0.10
C ALA A 50 18.13 -11.57 1.29
N ALA A 51 19.16 -10.71 1.18
CA ALA A 51 19.55 -9.79 2.23
C ALA A 51 18.44 -8.77 2.54
N ALA A 52 17.80 -8.24 1.50
CA ALA A 52 16.66 -7.33 1.64
C ALA A 52 15.45 -8.00 2.31
N HIS A 53 15.16 -9.25 1.97
CA HIS A 53 14.07 -10.02 2.59
C HIS A 53 14.34 -10.28 4.07
N GLU A 54 15.58 -10.62 4.43
CA GLU A 54 16.02 -10.79 5.82
C GLU A 54 15.86 -9.49 6.61
N ALA A 55 16.36 -8.37 6.10
CA ALA A 55 16.24 -7.06 6.75
C ALA A 55 14.78 -6.65 7.01
N VAL A 56 13.89 -6.82 6.00
CA VAL A 56 12.44 -6.59 6.16
C VAL A 56 11.85 -7.51 7.23
N SER A 57 12.23 -8.79 7.23
CA SER A 57 11.71 -9.78 8.17
C SER A 57 12.15 -9.49 9.61
N GLU A 58 13.41 -9.12 9.82
CA GLU A 58 13.95 -8.71 11.12
C GLU A 58 13.29 -7.45 11.65
N TRP A 59 13.08 -6.44 10.80
CA TRP A 59 12.37 -5.22 11.17
C TRP A 59 10.94 -5.56 11.62
N LEU A 60 10.20 -6.34 10.84
CA LEU A 60 8.85 -6.78 11.21
C LEU A 60 8.81 -7.55 12.54
N ALA A 61 9.81 -8.40 12.80
CA ALA A 61 9.89 -9.17 14.03
C ALA A 61 10.18 -8.31 15.27
N ARG A 62 10.95 -7.22 15.11
CA ARG A 62 11.33 -6.31 16.20
C ARG A 62 10.37 -5.15 16.40
N THR A 63 9.57 -4.79 15.38
CA THR A 63 8.65 -3.66 15.43
C THR A 63 7.21 -4.14 15.65
N PRO A 64 6.59 -3.90 16.83
CA PRO A 64 5.21 -4.29 17.10
C PRO A 64 4.22 -3.54 16.20
N ARG A 65 3.06 -4.16 15.94
CA ARG A 65 1.98 -3.60 15.09
C ARG A 65 2.51 -3.09 13.74
N SER A 66 3.51 -3.78 13.20
CA SER A 66 4.15 -3.42 11.95
C SER A 66 3.60 -4.20 10.77
N ARG A 67 3.67 -3.59 9.57
CA ARG A 67 3.36 -4.26 8.31
C ARG A 67 4.28 -3.77 7.20
N ALA A 68 4.66 -4.68 6.32
CA ALA A 68 5.35 -4.34 5.08
C ALA A 68 4.39 -4.37 3.89
N LEU A 69 4.50 -3.40 2.99
CA LEU A 69 3.83 -3.38 1.69
C LEU A 69 4.84 -3.10 0.58
N PHE A 70 4.57 -3.64 -0.60
CA PHE A 70 5.31 -3.25 -1.79
C PHE A 70 4.55 -2.16 -2.51
N LEU A 71 5.29 -1.19 -3.04
CA LEU A 71 4.77 -0.09 -3.83
C LEU A 71 5.24 -0.24 -5.27
N ARG A 72 4.48 0.32 -6.20
CA ARG A 72 4.97 0.62 -7.54
C ARG A 72 4.33 1.90 -8.04
N ARG A 73 5.05 2.57 -8.93
CA ARG A 73 4.55 3.66 -9.73
C ARG A 73 3.66 3.15 -10.85
N GLN A 74 2.77 3.98 -11.34
CA GLN A 74 2.09 3.70 -12.60
C GLN A 74 3.05 3.97 -13.77
N GLY A 75 3.16 2.99 -14.68
CA GLY A 75 4.06 3.11 -15.84
C GLY A 75 5.52 2.82 -15.51
N ARG A 76 6.41 3.12 -16.48
CA ARG A 76 7.86 2.98 -16.30
C ARG A 76 8.42 4.25 -15.67
N SER A 77 9.32 4.10 -14.72
CA SER A 77 10.05 5.19 -14.08
C SER A 77 11.54 4.90 -14.15
N SER A 78 12.34 5.93 -14.43
CA SER A 78 13.80 5.90 -14.31
C SER A 78 14.28 6.55 -13.01
N ARG A 79 13.37 6.94 -12.11
CA ARG A 79 13.71 7.50 -10.80
C ARG A 79 14.33 6.41 -9.91
N PRO A 80 15.19 6.77 -8.95
CA PRO A 80 15.68 5.84 -7.93
C PRO A 80 14.54 5.11 -7.23
N LEU A 81 14.82 3.89 -6.79
CA LEU A 81 13.91 3.15 -5.92
C LEU A 81 13.76 3.89 -4.60
N VAL A 82 12.64 3.70 -3.93
CA VAL A 82 12.41 4.28 -2.61
C VAL A 82 11.86 3.25 -1.64
N ALA A 83 12.23 3.41 -0.39
CA ALA A 83 11.51 2.85 0.74
C ALA A 83 10.95 3.98 1.61
N PHE A 84 9.88 3.68 2.33
CA PHE A 84 9.34 4.55 3.36
C PHE A 84 9.20 3.78 4.66
N VAL A 85 9.56 4.46 5.75
CA VAL A 85 9.22 4.02 7.10
C VAL A 85 8.22 5.02 7.63
N VAL A 86 7.04 4.53 8.02
CA VAL A 86 5.94 5.38 8.45
C VAL A 86 5.49 4.98 9.86
N ARG A 87 5.47 5.96 10.76
CA ARG A 87 4.80 5.88 12.05
C ARG A 87 3.44 6.57 11.91
N ALA A 88 2.38 5.84 12.21
CA ALA A 88 0.98 6.25 12.09
C ALA A 88 0.25 6.00 13.42
N GLU A 89 0.83 6.51 14.51
CA GLU A 89 0.30 6.40 15.86
C GLU A 89 -0.58 7.61 16.20
N GLU A 90 -1.55 7.44 17.10
CA GLU A 90 -2.48 8.52 17.47
C GLU A 90 -1.76 9.79 17.96
N ALA A 91 -0.66 9.61 18.70
CA ALA A 91 0.13 10.71 19.27
C ALA A 91 1.35 11.10 18.41
N SER A 92 1.70 10.31 17.38
CA SER A 92 2.86 10.59 16.54
C SER A 92 2.70 10.08 15.11
N ALA A 93 2.91 10.98 14.16
CA ALA A 93 2.84 10.72 12.73
C ALA A 93 4.15 11.18 12.08
N GLU A 94 4.88 10.24 11.47
CA GLU A 94 6.16 10.53 10.81
C GLU A 94 6.27 9.70 9.54
N VAL A 95 6.73 10.32 8.45
CA VAL A 95 7.09 9.64 7.21
C VAL A 95 8.57 9.91 6.94
N ARG A 96 9.38 8.84 6.88
CA ARG A 96 10.75 8.88 6.39
C ARG A 96 10.83 8.28 5.02
N ARG A 97 11.53 8.95 4.10
CA ARG A 97 11.82 8.46 2.76
C ARG A 97 13.29 8.14 2.62
N ILE A 98 13.56 6.93 2.15
CA ILE A 98 14.91 6.42 1.92
C ILE A 98 15.03 6.18 0.41
N GLU A 99 16.01 6.81 -0.23
CA GLU A 99 16.35 6.48 -1.61
C GLU A 99 17.24 5.26 -1.66
N LEU A 100 16.97 4.36 -2.60
CA LEU A 100 17.69 3.12 -2.80
C LEU A 100 18.22 3.08 -4.24
N VAL A 101 19.49 2.70 -4.38
CA VAL A 101 20.09 2.33 -5.66
C VAL A 101 19.62 0.94 -6.05
N SER A 102 19.50 0.04 -5.07
CA SER A 102 19.06 -1.34 -5.25
C SER A 102 18.24 -1.83 -4.06
N HIS A 103 17.52 -2.94 -4.21
CA HIS A 103 16.84 -3.54 -3.05
C HIS A 103 17.80 -4.05 -1.98
N ASP A 104 19.04 -4.42 -2.34
CA ASP A 104 20.05 -4.90 -1.38
C ASP A 104 20.46 -3.83 -0.36
N ASP A 105 20.31 -2.54 -0.71
CA ASP A 105 20.58 -1.41 0.18
C ASP A 105 19.74 -1.48 1.46
N LEU A 106 18.57 -2.13 1.45
CA LEU A 106 17.73 -2.35 2.63
C LEU A 106 18.43 -3.10 3.76
N ALA A 107 19.45 -3.91 3.46
CA ALA A 107 20.24 -4.61 4.47
C ALA A 107 21.31 -3.72 5.13
N HIS A 108 21.50 -2.51 4.63
CA HIS A 108 22.57 -1.60 5.05
C HIS A 108 22.07 -0.28 5.60
N VAL A 109 20.77 -0.01 5.51
CA VAL A 109 20.13 1.21 6.02
C VAL A 109 19.53 0.93 7.40
N ASP A 110 19.76 1.84 8.34
CA ASP A 110 19.02 1.86 9.60
C ASP A 110 17.58 2.37 9.40
N LEU A 111 16.65 1.43 9.21
CA LEU A 111 15.22 1.70 9.03
C LEU A 111 14.55 2.42 10.22
N GLU A 112 15.21 2.59 11.36
CA GLU A 112 14.63 3.32 12.50
C GLU A 112 14.93 4.82 12.47
N SER A 113 16.04 5.22 11.84
CA SER A 113 16.56 6.59 11.95
C SER A 113 16.97 7.24 10.62
N GLU A 114 17.37 6.46 9.62
CA GLU A 114 17.79 6.98 8.32
C GLU A 114 16.62 7.41 7.44
N GLY A 115 16.92 8.30 6.49
CA GLY A 115 15.96 8.83 5.52
C GLY A 115 15.59 10.30 5.76
N GLU A 116 15.06 10.90 4.70
CA GLU A 116 14.54 12.27 4.68
C GLU A 116 13.16 12.32 5.32
N LEU A 117 12.95 13.23 6.28
CA LEU A 117 11.63 13.51 6.83
C LEU A 117 10.73 14.17 5.80
N ARG A 118 9.49 13.69 5.73
CA ARG A 118 8.48 14.17 4.80
C ARG A 118 7.24 14.66 5.53
N ASN A 119 6.63 15.69 4.97
CA ASN A 119 5.39 16.29 5.47
C ASN A 119 4.18 15.98 4.57
N ASP A 120 4.38 15.34 3.42
CA ASP A 120 3.31 14.93 2.52
C ASP A 120 2.76 13.55 2.88
N SER A 121 1.51 13.33 2.49
CA SER A 121 0.82 12.06 2.71
C SER A 121 1.07 11.08 1.57
N LEU A 122 1.04 9.80 1.90
CA LEU A 122 1.09 8.69 0.95
C LEU A 122 -0.32 8.10 0.80
N VAL A 123 -0.82 8.10 -0.43
CA VAL A 123 -2.10 7.50 -0.82
C VAL A 123 -1.81 6.20 -1.57
N LEU A 124 -2.07 5.08 -0.90
CA LEU A 124 -1.73 3.76 -1.39
C LEU A 124 -2.99 3.03 -1.89
N VAL A 125 -3.09 2.80 -3.20
CA VAL A 125 -4.22 2.09 -3.81
C VAL A 125 -3.87 0.62 -4.01
N CYS A 126 -4.60 -0.28 -3.35
CA CYS A 126 -4.33 -1.71 -3.48
C CYS A 126 -4.70 -2.23 -4.88
N ALA A 127 -3.70 -2.67 -5.65
CA ALA A 127 -3.87 -3.17 -7.02
C ALA A 127 -3.26 -4.56 -7.25
N HIS A 128 -3.19 -5.37 -6.19
CA HIS A 128 -2.51 -6.67 -6.19
C HIS A 128 -3.34 -7.78 -6.88
N GLY A 129 -3.31 -7.82 -8.22
CA GLY A 129 -4.15 -8.72 -9.02
C GLY A 129 -3.89 -10.21 -8.88
N THR A 130 -2.64 -10.62 -8.64
CA THR A 130 -2.27 -12.03 -8.40
C THR A 130 -2.81 -12.55 -7.05
N ARG A 131 -3.08 -11.63 -6.10
CA ARG A 131 -3.80 -11.92 -4.87
C ARG A 131 -5.31 -12.02 -5.10
N ASP A 132 -5.91 -10.98 -5.68
CA ASP A 132 -7.34 -10.95 -5.98
C ASP A 132 -7.65 -10.01 -7.17
N ALA A 133 -8.47 -10.50 -8.11
CA ALA A 133 -8.83 -9.76 -9.32
C ALA A 133 -9.63 -8.48 -9.03
N CYS A 134 -10.40 -8.42 -7.94
CA CYS A 134 -11.15 -7.23 -7.54
C CYS A 134 -10.21 -6.08 -7.19
N CYS A 135 -9.08 -6.37 -6.54
CA CYS A 135 -8.06 -5.37 -6.24
C CYS A 135 -7.46 -4.80 -7.52
N ALA A 136 -7.08 -5.65 -8.49
CA ALA A 136 -6.55 -5.15 -9.76
C ALA A 136 -7.58 -4.29 -10.51
N LEU A 137 -8.82 -4.77 -10.66
CA LEU A 137 -9.79 -4.10 -11.51
C LEU A 137 -10.31 -2.79 -10.89
N ARG A 138 -10.79 -2.85 -9.63
CA ARG A 138 -11.32 -1.66 -8.95
C ARG A 138 -10.21 -0.72 -8.50
N GLY A 139 -9.08 -1.27 -8.04
CA GLY A 139 -7.94 -0.47 -7.60
C GLY A 139 -7.30 0.32 -8.74
N THR A 140 -7.14 -0.26 -9.93
CA THR A 140 -6.60 0.47 -11.09
C THR A 140 -7.53 1.61 -11.52
N ALA A 141 -8.84 1.38 -11.53
CA ALA A 141 -9.82 2.43 -11.82
C ALA A 141 -9.74 3.60 -10.81
N VAL A 142 -9.74 3.28 -9.52
CA VAL A 142 -9.59 4.29 -8.46
C VAL A 142 -8.26 5.04 -8.53
N HIS A 143 -7.15 4.35 -8.81
CA HIS A 143 -5.86 5.01 -9.01
C HIS A 143 -5.93 6.00 -10.18
N GLY A 144 -6.54 5.61 -11.31
CA GLY A 144 -6.73 6.51 -12.46
C GLY A 144 -7.52 7.76 -12.12
N ALA A 145 -8.60 7.63 -11.34
CA ALA A 145 -9.40 8.77 -10.88
C ALA A 145 -8.65 9.72 -9.93
N LEU A 146 -7.61 9.23 -9.24
CA LEU A 146 -6.78 10.00 -8.31
C LEU A 146 -5.54 10.63 -8.99
N ALA A 147 -5.04 10.05 -10.08
CA ALA A 147 -3.79 10.45 -10.73
C ALA A 147 -3.77 11.91 -11.24
N GLY A 148 -4.92 12.48 -11.57
CA GLY A 148 -5.03 13.90 -11.96
C GLY A 148 -5.15 14.88 -10.78
N LYS A 149 -5.16 14.38 -9.54
CA LYS A 149 -5.45 15.18 -8.33
C LYS A 149 -4.32 15.10 -7.29
N LEU A 150 -3.46 14.09 -7.39
CA LEU A 150 -2.35 13.84 -6.47
C LEU A 150 -1.05 13.77 -7.27
N GLY A 151 0.07 14.18 -6.64
CA GLY A 151 1.38 14.10 -7.26
C GLY A 151 1.94 12.67 -7.31
N ASP A 152 2.90 12.44 -8.20
CA ASP A 152 3.60 11.15 -8.36
C ASP A 152 4.34 10.68 -7.09
N SER A 153 4.66 11.59 -6.17
CA SER A 153 5.29 11.26 -4.89
C SER A 153 4.27 10.82 -3.83
N GLU A 154 3.01 11.22 -3.98
CA GLU A 154 1.93 10.98 -3.03
C GLU A 154 1.12 9.74 -3.39
N LEU A 155 0.83 9.52 -4.67
CA LEU A 155 -0.04 8.43 -5.13
C LEU A 155 0.76 7.19 -5.58
N TRP A 156 0.42 6.04 -4.99
CA TRP A 156 1.10 4.77 -5.26
C TRP A 156 0.11 3.63 -5.47
N LEU A 157 0.48 2.68 -6.34
CA LEU A 157 -0.11 1.36 -6.31
C LEU A 157 0.58 0.53 -5.23
N SER A 158 -0.18 -0.20 -4.42
CA SER A 158 0.38 -1.08 -3.39
C SER A 158 0.02 -2.54 -3.59
N SER A 159 0.85 -3.39 -2.98
CA SER A 159 0.53 -4.80 -2.74
C SER A 159 -0.66 -4.94 -1.78
N HIS A 160 -1.01 -6.18 -1.46
CA HIS A 160 -2.29 -6.45 -0.83
C HIS A 160 -2.34 -5.93 0.61
N GLN A 161 -3.24 -4.97 0.85
CA GLN A 161 -3.47 -4.37 2.17
C GLN A 161 -4.34 -5.24 3.09
N GLY A 162 -5.00 -6.27 2.56
CA GLY A 162 -6.13 -6.94 3.21
C GLY A 162 -7.47 -6.46 2.66
N GLY A 163 -8.56 -7.13 3.05
CA GLY A 163 -9.92 -6.68 2.72
C GLY A 163 -10.29 -6.66 1.24
N HIS A 164 -9.79 -7.58 0.39
CA HIS A 164 -10.11 -7.60 -1.05
C HIS A 164 -11.62 -7.65 -1.36
N ARG A 165 -12.42 -8.27 -0.48
CA ARG A 165 -13.90 -8.22 -0.55
C ARG A 165 -14.47 -6.80 -0.44
N PHE A 166 -13.71 -5.85 0.06
CA PHE A 166 -14.07 -4.44 0.15
C PHE A 166 -13.44 -3.59 -0.96
N ALA A 167 -12.82 -4.18 -1.98
CA ALA A 167 -12.18 -3.42 -3.04
C ALA A 167 -13.11 -2.35 -3.69
N ALA A 168 -12.58 -1.20 -4.14
CA ALA A 168 -11.18 -0.78 -4.03
C ALA A 168 -10.80 -0.32 -2.62
N ASN A 169 -9.60 -0.68 -2.17
CA ASN A 169 -9.05 -0.28 -0.88
C ASN A 169 -7.96 0.78 -1.09
N VAL A 170 -7.99 1.81 -0.26
CA VAL A 170 -6.99 2.89 -0.24
C VAL A 170 -6.53 3.09 1.19
N LEU A 171 -5.23 3.10 1.41
CA LEU A 171 -4.61 3.41 2.69
C LEU A 171 -3.96 4.79 2.60
N VAL A 172 -4.33 5.69 3.50
CA VAL A 172 -3.74 7.04 3.59
C VAL A 172 -2.84 7.10 4.81
N LEU A 173 -1.58 7.42 4.58
CA LEU A 173 -0.52 7.50 5.58
C LEU A 173 0.08 8.92 5.59
N PRO A 174 0.53 9.44 6.74
CA PRO A 174 0.61 8.78 8.05
C PRO A 174 -0.71 8.81 8.84
N ALA A 175 -1.81 9.31 8.27
CA ALA A 175 -3.11 9.39 8.94
C ALA A 175 -3.68 8.05 9.42
N GLY A 176 -3.15 6.91 8.94
CA GLY A 176 -3.60 5.57 9.35
C GLY A 176 -5.01 5.22 8.86
N VAL A 177 -5.54 5.94 7.87
CA VAL A 177 -6.92 5.79 7.42
C VAL A 177 -7.01 4.73 6.32
N GLN A 178 -7.66 3.61 6.63
CA GLN A 178 -7.97 2.55 5.68
C GLN A 178 -9.39 2.72 5.12
N LEU A 179 -9.49 3.02 3.84
CA LEU A 179 -10.73 3.16 3.08
C LEU A 179 -11.02 1.90 2.28
N GLY A 180 -12.31 1.62 2.09
CA GLY A 180 -12.81 0.53 1.27
C GLY A 180 -14.03 0.96 0.47
N ARG A 181 -14.37 0.15 -0.53
CA ARG A 181 -15.50 0.31 -1.46
C ARG A 181 -15.45 1.60 -2.28
N LEU A 182 -14.26 2.16 -2.49
CA LEU A 182 -14.10 3.30 -3.38
C LEU A 182 -14.34 2.92 -4.84
N ASP A 183 -14.77 3.91 -5.61
CA ASP A 183 -14.95 3.90 -7.05
C ASP A 183 -14.49 5.25 -7.64
N GLU A 184 -14.52 5.36 -8.97
CA GLU A 184 -14.03 6.54 -9.70
C GLU A 184 -14.78 7.83 -9.34
N ASP A 185 -16.07 7.72 -9.00
CA ASP A 185 -16.93 8.86 -8.71
C ASP A 185 -16.70 9.42 -7.30
N ASN A 186 -16.40 8.55 -6.33
CA ASN A 186 -16.28 8.95 -4.93
C ASN A 186 -14.83 9.08 -4.43
N ALA A 187 -13.86 8.45 -5.08
CA ALA A 187 -12.49 8.30 -4.54
C ALA A 187 -11.87 9.65 -4.16
N ALA A 188 -11.90 10.61 -5.08
CA ALA A 188 -11.31 11.93 -4.86
C ALA A 188 -11.87 12.64 -3.63
N ARG A 189 -13.20 12.65 -3.48
CA ARG A 189 -13.90 13.33 -2.39
C ARG A 189 -13.66 12.65 -1.04
N VAL A 190 -13.55 11.32 -1.02
CA VAL A 190 -13.34 10.57 0.23
C VAL A 190 -11.89 10.64 0.66
N VAL A 191 -10.95 10.44 -0.27
CA VAL A 191 -9.50 10.51 0.01
C VAL A 191 -9.11 11.91 0.49
N SER A 192 -9.66 12.98 -0.09
CA SER A 192 -9.34 14.35 0.33
C SER A 192 -9.78 14.72 1.75
N ARG A 193 -10.58 13.87 2.43
CA ARG A 193 -10.94 14.05 3.85
C ARG A 193 -9.97 13.36 4.81
N ALA A 194 -9.05 12.56 4.27
CA ALA A 194 -8.03 11.83 5.00
C ALA A 194 -6.60 12.38 4.74
N LEU A 195 -6.48 13.37 3.87
CA LEU A 195 -5.29 14.21 3.67
C LEU A 195 -5.39 15.44 4.56
#